data_AF-A0A4U1JEG6-F1
#
_entry.id   AF-A0A4U1JEG6-F1
#
_cell.length_a   1.000
_cell.length_b   1.000
_cell.length_c   1.000
_cell.angle_alpha   90.00
_cell.angle_beta   90.00
_cell.angle_gamma   90.00
#
_symmetry.space_group_name_H-M   'P 1'
#
loop_
_entity.id
_entity.type
_entity.pdbx_description
1 polymer ?
#
loop_
_entity_poly.entity_id
_entity_poly.type
_entity_poly.pdbx_seq_one_letter_code
_entity_poly.pdbx_strand_id
1 'polypeptide(L)'
;MNTRRVVLVAALAFMLAWSTLVSLAAQKSRHPVAPREARLLSRAEVAHHDRPEDCWLVIRGKAYDVTKYLSAHPAPPRTITDHCGKESTSAFETKERGRAHSPQAWQLLETYFVGEVRD
;
A
#
# COMPACT_ATOMS: atom_id res chain seq x y z
N MET A 1 41.17 29.17 -29.48
CA MET A 1 40.20 28.22 -28.89
C MET A 1 38.85 28.94 -28.81
N ASN A 2 37.82 28.49 -29.52
CA ASN A 2 36.64 29.33 -29.82
C ASN A 2 35.58 29.23 -28.70
N THR A 3 35.26 30.36 -28.06
CA THR A 3 34.38 30.47 -26.88
C THR A 3 32.98 29.87 -27.08
N ARG A 4 32.46 29.90 -28.30
CA ARG A 4 31.18 29.26 -28.68
C ARG A 4 31.16 27.74 -28.48
N ARG A 5 32.30 27.07 -28.66
CA ARG A 5 32.42 25.61 -28.44
C ARG A 5 32.52 25.25 -26.96
N VAL A 6 33.12 26.13 -26.15
CA VAL A 6 33.24 25.94 -24.69
C VAL A 6 31.88 26.07 -24.01
N VAL A 7 31.05 27.04 -24.43
CA VAL A 7 29.69 27.22 -23.89
C VAL A 7 28.75 26.06 -24.25
N LEU A 8 28.83 25.54 -25.48
CA LEU A 8 28.01 24.40 -25.93
C LEU A 8 28.36 23.10 -25.19
N VAL A 9 29.65 22.85 -24.93
CA VAL A 9 30.10 21.66 -24.19
C VAL A 9 29.71 21.74 -22.71
N ALA A 10 29.78 22.93 -22.10
CA ALA A 10 29.34 23.14 -20.71
C ALA A 10 27.83 22.97 -20.51
N ALA A 11 27.00 23.44 -21.45
CA ALA A 11 25.54 23.30 -21.38
C ALA A 11 25.07 21.84 -21.58
N LEU A 12 25.72 21.09 -22.46
CA LEU A 12 25.43 19.66 -22.68
C LEU A 12 25.85 18.81 -21.47
N ALA A 13 26.99 19.10 -20.84
CA ALA A 13 27.40 18.44 -19.60
C ALA A 13 26.42 18.69 -18.44
N PHE A 14 25.83 19.88 -18.37
CA PHE A 14 24.83 20.23 -17.36
C PHE A 14 23.49 19.51 -17.57
N MET A 15 23.03 19.38 -18.83
CA MET A 15 21.83 18.61 -19.14
C MET A 15 22.00 17.10 -18.94
N LEU A 16 23.17 16.55 -19.20
CA LEU A 16 23.48 15.13 -18.96
C LEU A 16 23.67 14.82 -17.47
N ALA A 17 24.24 15.74 -16.69
CA ALA A 17 24.33 15.61 -15.24
C ALA A 17 22.94 15.76 -14.57
N TRP A 18 22.07 16.63 -15.11
CA TRP A 18 20.71 16.79 -14.59
C TRP A 18 19.82 15.58 -14.94
N SER A 19 19.92 15.05 -16.16
CA SER A 19 19.14 13.87 -16.56
C SER A 19 19.50 12.62 -15.74
N THR A 20 20.78 12.41 -15.43
CA THR A 20 21.22 11.30 -14.56
C THR A 20 20.74 11.45 -13.11
N LEU A 21 20.80 12.66 -12.51
CA LEU A 21 20.28 12.89 -11.16
C LEU A 21 18.76 12.70 -11.06
N VAL A 22 18.00 13.09 -12.09
CA VAL A 22 16.55 12.85 -12.17
C VAL A 22 16.24 11.35 -12.26
N SER A 23 17.02 10.58 -13.02
CA SER A 23 16.85 9.12 -13.12
C SER A 23 17.10 8.39 -11.79
N LEU A 24 18.10 8.80 -11.00
CA LEU A 24 18.34 8.20 -9.67
C LEU A 24 17.21 8.54 -8.67
N ALA A 25 16.64 9.74 -8.73
CA ALA A 25 15.53 10.12 -7.85
C ALA A 25 14.23 9.37 -8.19
N ALA A 26 13.98 9.11 -9.48
CA ALA A 26 12.80 8.38 -9.96
C ALA A 26 12.81 6.88 -9.64
N GLN A 27 13.98 6.32 -9.29
CA GLN A 27 14.13 4.88 -9.01
C GLN A 27 13.78 4.50 -7.55
N LYS A 28 13.68 5.48 -6.64
CA LYS A 28 13.57 5.24 -5.19
C LYS A 28 12.21 4.71 -4.72
N SER A 29 11.19 4.66 -5.57
CA SER A 29 9.80 4.39 -5.14
C SER A 29 9.14 3.18 -5.80
N ARG A 30 9.90 2.28 -6.43
CA ARG A 30 9.38 0.96 -6.82
C ARG A 30 9.98 -0.09 -5.88
N HIS A 31 9.40 -0.25 -4.70
CA HIS A 31 9.68 -1.44 -3.90
C HIS A 31 8.99 -2.63 -4.59
N PRO A 32 9.75 -3.62 -5.09
CA PRO A 32 9.14 -4.88 -5.47
C PRO A 32 8.66 -5.53 -4.17
N VAL A 33 7.34 -5.66 -4.01
CA VAL A 33 6.77 -6.53 -2.98
C VAL A 33 7.17 -7.94 -3.40
N ALA A 34 8.21 -8.49 -2.79
CA ALA A 34 8.56 -9.89 -2.96
C ALA A 34 7.29 -10.74 -2.68
N PRO A 35 7.02 -11.81 -3.44
CA PRO A 35 5.87 -12.67 -3.16
C PRO A 35 6.01 -13.19 -1.73
N ARG A 36 5.19 -12.66 -0.80
CA ARG A 36 5.03 -13.28 0.50
C ARG A 36 4.36 -14.62 0.24
N GLU A 37 5.01 -15.72 0.59
CA GLU A 37 4.33 -17.02 0.59
C GLU A 37 3.03 -16.87 1.38
N ALA A 38 1.90 -17.09 0.71
CA ALA A 38 0.59 -16.87 1.30
C ALA A 38 0.39 -17.86 2.46
N ARG A 39 0.35 -17.36 3.69
CA ARG A 39 0.06 -18.18 4.86
C ARG A 39 -1.41 -18.63 4.81
N LEU A 40 -1.67 -19.90 5.10
CA LEU A 40 -3.04 -20.37 5.35
C LEU A 40 -3.40 -20.09 6.81
N LEU A 41 -4.50 -19.38 7.02
CA LEU A 41 -4.98 -18.90 8.31
C LEU A 41 -6.40 -19.42 8.55
N SER A 42 -6.77 -19.66 9.82
CA SER A 42 -8.16 -19.87 10.19
C SER A 42 -8.82 -18.54 10.59
N ARG A 43 -10.16 -18.46 10.52
CA ARG A 43 -10.91 -17.32 11.08
C ARG A 43 -10.67 -17.15 12.57
N ALA A 44 -10.49 -18.24 13.30
CA ALA A 44 -10.17 -18.20 14.74
C ALA A 44 -8.83 -17.52 15.00
N GLU A 45 -7.83 -17.76 14.16
CA GLU A 45 -6.55 -17.06 14.24
C GLU A 45 -6.72 -15.56 13.97
N VAL A 46 -7.43 -15.19 12.91
CA VAL A 46 -7.65 -13.76 12.58
C VAL A 46 -8.43 -13.05 13.69
N ALA A 47 -9.36 -13.72 14.35
CA ALA A 47 -10.17 -13.17 15.43
C ALA A 47 -9.37 -12.71 16.67
N HIS A 48 -8.11 -13.14 16.83
CA HIS A 48 -7.24 -12.66 17.91
C HIS A 48 -6.70 -11.23 17.67
N HIS A 49 -6.76 -10.74 16.42
CA HIS A 49 -6.26 -9.43 16.02
C HIS A 49 -7.39 -8.40 15.99
N ASP A 50 -8.01 -8.18 17.16
CA ASP A 50 -9.27 -7.46 17.36
C ASP A 50 -9.13 -6.06 17.98
N ARG A 51 -7.92 -5.49 18.02
CA ARG A 51 -7.63 -4.21 18.71
C ARG A 51 -7.00 -3.18 17.78
N PRO A 52 -7.11 -1.87 18.06
CA PRO A 52 -6.45 -0.85 17.24
C PRO A 52 -4.93 -1.04 17.10
N GLU A 53 -4.27 -1.55 18.15
CA GLU A 53 -2.83 -1.79 18.16
C GLU A 53 -2.44 -3.12 17.49
N ASP A 54 -3.43 -3.95 17.12
CA ASP A 54 -3.29 -5.23 16.43
C ASP A 54 -4.59 -5.56 15.71
N CYS A 55 -4.78 -5.00 14.51
CA CYS A 55 -6.05 -4.99 13.79
C CYS A 55 -5.93 -5.69 12.45
N TRP A 56 -6.52 -6.87 12.34
CA TRP A 56 -6.64 -7.57 11.06
C TRP A 56 -8.07 -7.56 10.55
N LEU A 57 -8.22 -7.55 9.23
CA LEU A 57 -9.51 -7.66 8.54
C LEU A 57 -9.51 -8.87 7.62
N VAL A 58 -10.63 -9.57 7.51
CA VAL A 58 -10.86 -10.56 6.45
C VAL A 58 -11.67 -9.92 5.33
N ILE A 59 -11.12 -9.85 4.13
CA ILE A 59 -11.80 -9.34 2.92
C ILE A 59 -11.60 -10.37 1.80
N ARG A 60 -12.70 -10.90 1.28
CA ARG A 60 -12.75 -11.92 0.21
C ARG A 60 -11.88 -13.15 0.51
N GLY A 61 -11.95 -13.65 1.74
CA GLY A 61 -11.19 -14.84 2.15
C GLY A 61 -9.68 -14.61 2.29
N LYS A 62 -9.24 -13.36 2.40
CA LYS A 62 -7.84 -12.98 2.66
C LYS A 62 -7.76 -12.13 3.93
N ALA A 63 -6.74 -12.35 4.74
CA ALA A 63 -6.45 -11.55 5.93
C ALA A 63 -5.47 -10.41 5.59
N TYR A 64 -5.72 -9.24 6.18
CA TYR A 64 -4.91 -8.04 6.01
C TYR A 64 -4.61 -7.40 7.36
N ASP A 65 -3.33 -7.17 7.64
CA ASP A 65 -2.87 -6.44 8.83
C ASP A 65 -2.88 -4.93 8.53
N VAL A 66 -3.94 -4.25 8.97
CA VAL A 66 -4.15 -2.82 8.72
C VAL A 66 -3.72 -1.94 9.89
N THR A 67 -3.06 -2.50 10.90
CA THR A 67 -2.68 -1.81 12.14
C THR A 67 -1.98 -0.49 11.86
N LYS A 68 -0.97 -0.49 10.97
CA LYS A 68 -0.21 0.71 10.61
C LYS A 68 -0.96 1.66 9.68
N TYR A 69 -2.03 1.20 9.05
CA TYR A 69 -2.83 2.00 8.12
C TYR A 69 -3.90 2.83 8.83
N LEU A 70 -4.31 2.45 10.05
CA LEU A 70 -5.43 3.07 10.75
C LEU A 70 -5.36 4.60 10.80
N SER A 71 -4.17 5.17 11.06
CA SER A 71 -3.96 6.63 11.13
C SER A 71 -3.92 7.33 9.78
N ALA A 72 -3.70 6.58 8.69
CA ALA A 72 -3.63 7.10 7.33
C ALA A 72 -4.96 6.93 6.57
N HIS A 73 -5.94 6.24 7.15
CA HIS A 73 -7.24 6.04 6.53
C HIS A 73 -8.00 7.37 6.38
N PRO A 74 -8.54 7.72 5.20
CA PRO A 74 -9.23 9.01 4.99
C PRO A 74 -10.51 9.20 5.82
N ALA A 75 -11.07 8.14 6.39
CA ALA A 75 -12.23 8.21 7.27
C ALA A 75 -11.80 7.98 8.74
N PRO A 76 -12.61 8.41 9.73
CA PRO A 76 -12.28 8.27 11.14
C PRO A 76 -11.86 6.83 11.49
N PRO A 77 -10.82 6.62 12.33
CA PRO A 77 -10.29 5.27 12.61
C PRO A 77 -11.35 4.25 13.05
N ARG A 78 -12.40 4.72 13.75
CA ARG A 78 -13.54 3.91 14.18
C ARG A 78 -14.20 3.12 13.05
N THR A 79 -14.19 3.62 11.81
CA THR A 79 -14.77 2.91 10.66
C THR A 79 -14.02 1.62 10.31
N ILE A 80 -12.75 1.50 10.73
CA ILE A 80 -11.97 0.27 10.60
C ILE A 80 -11.93 -0.48 11.92
N THR A 81 -11.74 0.20 13.06
CA THR A 81 -11.52 -0.51 14.32
C THR A 81 -12.72 -1.30 14.82
N ASP A 82 -13.94 -0.90 14.44
CA ASP A 82 -15.16 -1.68 14.71
C ASP A 82 -15.15 -3.06 14.00
N HIS A 83 -14.26 -3.23 13.02
CA HIS A 83 -14.13 -4.41 12.15
C HIS A 83 -12.87 -5.26 12.41
N CYS A 84 -12.00 -4.87 13.36
CA CYS A 84 -10.82 -5.68 13.68
C CYS A 84 -11.22 -7.10 14.10
N GLY A 85 -10.47 -8.09 13.60
CA GLY A 85 -10.67 -9.52 13.84
C GLY A 85 -11.85 -10.14 13.09
N LYS A 86 -12.48 -9.44 12.13
CA LYS A 86 -13.76 -9.86 11.52
C LYS A 86 -13.71 -10.02 10.01
N GLU A 87 -14.73 -10.70 9.49
CA GLU A 87 -15.13 -10.65 8.08
C GLU A 87 -15.73 -9.28 7.78
N SER A 88 -15.13 -8.58 6.81
CA SER A 88 -15.41 -7.18 6.51
C SER A 88 -15.53 -6.92 5.02
N THR A 89 -15.77 -7.96 4.20
CA THR A 89 -15.92 -7.80 2.74
C THR A 89 -17.00 -6.79 2.42
N SER A 90 -18.20 -6.94 3.01
CA SER A 90 -19.30 -6.01 2.74
C SER A 90 -18.99 -4.59 3.20
N ALA A 91 -18.37 -4.44 4.38
CA ALA A 91 -17.98 -3.13 4.91
C ALA A 91 -16.96 -2.44 4.01
N PHE A 92 -15.96 -3.18 3.52
CA PHE A 92 -14.98 -2.66 2.57
C PHE A 92 -15.62 -2.35 1.21
N GLU A 93 -16.41 -3.24 0.64
CA GLU A 93 -17.00 -3.06 -0.70
C GLU A 93 -18.03 -1.93 -0.75
N THR A 94 -18.68 -1.62 0.37
CA THR A 94 -19.78 -0.63 0.39
C THR A 94 -19.45 0.63 1.19
N LYS A 95 -18.34 0.64 1.93
CA LYS A 95 -18.04 1.68 2.96
C LYS A 95 -19.17 1.87 3.97
N GLU A 96 -20.02 0.85 4.13
CA GLU A 96 -21.30 0.91 4.88
C GLU A 96 -22.22 2.06 4.43
N ARG A 97 -22.00 2.57 3.21
CA ARG A 97 -22.67 3.74 2.62
C ARG A 97 -23.08 3.49 1.16
N GLY A 98 -23.05 2.23 0.71
CA GLY A 98 -23.37 1.84 -0.67
C GLY A 98 -22.37 2.35 -1.71
N ARG A 99 -21.14 2.70 -1.32
CA ARG A 99 -20.10 3.21 -2.24
C ARG A 99 -18.83 2.39 -2.17
N ALA A 100 -18.35 1.95 -3.32
CA ALA A 100 -17.10 1.22 -3.42
C ALA A 100 -15.86 2.04 -3.05
N HIS A 101 -14.84 1.33 -2.58
CA HIS A 101 -13.45 1.79 -2.62
C HIS A 101 -12.96 1.91 -4.07
N SER A 102 -12.04 2.85 -4.32
CA SER A 102 -11.45 3.05 -5.65
C SER A 102 -10.52 1.87 -6.01
N PRO A 103 -10.17 1.69 -7.29
CA PRO A 103 -9.17 0.69 -7.69
C PRO A 103 -7.83 0.86 -6.97
N GLN A 104 -7.41 2.10 -6.71
CA GLN A 104 -6.18 2.40 -5.98
C GLN A 104 -6.25 1.95 -4.52
N ALA A 105 -7.42 2.03 -3.88
CA ALA A 105 -7.60 1.53 -2.52
C ALA A 105 -7.52 -0.01 -2.46
N TRP A 106 -8.00 -0.72 -3.49
CA TRP A 106 -7.78 -2.16 -3.63
C TRP A 106 -6.30 -2.49 -3.79
N GLN A 107 -5.58 -1.74 -4.63
CA GLN A 107 -4.13 -1.94 -4.79
C GLN A 107 -3.37 -1.66 -3.50
N LEU A 108 -3.78 -0.65 -2.73
CA LEU A 108 -3.19 -0.34 -1.43
C LEU A 108 -3.47 -1.45 -0.41
N LEU A 109 -4.68 -2.03 -0.41
CA LEU A 109 -5.04 -3.13 0.50
C LEU A 109 -4.06 -4.32 0.38
N GLU A 110 -3.64 -4.66 -0.85
CA GLU A 110 -2.70 -5.76 -1.09
C GLU A 110 -1.32 -5.54 -0.42
N THR A 111 -0.95 -4.30 -0.10
CA THR A 111 0.30 -4.03 0.65
C THR A 111 0.25 -4.51 2.10
N TYR A 112 -0.95 -4.77 2.62
CA TYR A 112 -1.24 -5.24 3.98
C TYR A 112 -1.56 -6.74 4.02
N PHE A 113 -1.44 -7.47 2.91
CA PHE A 113 -1.78 -8.88 2.82
C PHE A 113 -0.92 -9.74 3.77
N VAL A 114 -1.60 -10.62 4.52
CA VAL A 114 -0.97 -11.58 5.43
C VAL A 114 -1.07 -13.01 4.91
N GLY A 115 -2.26 -13.42 4.47
CA GLY A 115 -2.54 -14.81 4.12
C GLY A 115 -3.95 -15.06 3.63
N GLU A 116 -4.19 -16.26 3.10
CA GLU A 116 -5.52 -16.74 2.76
C GLU A 116 -6.20 -17.34 4.00
N VAL A 117 -7.48 -17.02 4.17
CA VAL A 117 -8.30 -17.52 5.27
C VAL A 117 -9.13 -18.69 4.79
N ARG A 118 -8.97 -19.85 5.41
CA ARG A 118 -9.73 -21.07 5.13
C ARG A 118 -10.10 -21.77 6.43
N ASP A 119 -11.35 -22.20 6.50
CA ASP A 119 -11.89 -23.09 7.53
C ASP A 119 -12.68 -24.19 6.84
#